data_AF-A0A1H3IS18-F1
#
_entry.id   AF-A0A1H3IS18-F1
#
_cell.length_a   1.000
_cell.length_b   1.000
_cell.length_c   1.000
_cell.angle_alpha   90.00
_cell.angle_beta   90.00
_cell.angle_gamma   90.00
#
_symmetry.space_group_name_H-M   'P 1'
#
loop_
_entity.id
_entity.type
_entity.pdbx_description
1 polymer ?
#
loop_
_entity_poly.entity_id
_entity_poly.type
_entity_poly.pdbx_seq_one_letter_code
_entity_poly.pdbx_strand_id
1 'polypeptide(L)'
;MIDRSRIEELQQEIGTDDLSFIVSVYLDEARTTLDQMAQGLSAEDYARAAHFLRSGALNIGLSGIAVLAAQMVSEIAANLYIAQPISAVRLGEVLDQTMAELEAISAVA
;
A
#
# COMPACT_ATOMS: atom_id res chain seq x y z
N MET A 1 -2.44 8.92 7.52
CA MET A 1 -2.37 7.88 6.48
C MET A 1 -1.21 8.09 5.52
N ILE A 2 -0.72 9.33 5.42
CA ILE A 2 0.43 9.70 4.61
C ILE A 2 1.49 10.35 5.50
N ASP A 3 2.74 9.94 5.34
CA ASP A 3 3.94 10.60 5.86
C ASP A 3 4.39 11.65 4.83
N ARG A 4 4.01 12.90 5.08
CA ARG A 4 4.30 14.02 4.17
C ARG A 4 5.77 14.36 4.11
N SER A 5 6.49 14.25 5.22
CA SER A 5 7.92 14.51 5.25
C SER A 5 8.67 13.53 4.35
N ARG A 6 8.28 12.24 4.37
CA ARG A 6 8.87 11.25 3.46
C ARG A 6 8.57 11.54 1.98
N ILE A 7 7.34 11.96 1.67
CA ILE A 7 6.96 12.35 0.30
C ILE A 7 7.76 13.57 -0.15
N GLU A 8 7.91 14.58 0.70
CA GLU A 8 8.69 15.79 0.42
C GLU A 8 10.17 15.46 0.18
N GLU A 9 10.78 14.63 1.03
CA GLU A 9 12.14 14.13 0.84
C GLU A 9 12.29 13.44 -0.52
N LEU A 10 11.40 12.50 -0.83
CA LEU A 10 11.44 11.76 -2.07
C LEU A 10 11.25 12.71 -3.28
N GLN A 11 10.34 13.67 -3.18
CA GLN A 11 10.14 14.70 -4.21
C GLN A 11 11.40 15.54 -4.45
N GLN A 12 12.17 15.86 -3.41
CA GLN A 12 13.46 16.56 -3.58
C GLN A 12 14.53 15.67 -4.22
N GLU A 13 14.49 14.36 -3.98
CA GLU A 13 15.47 13.41 -4.52
C GLU A 13 15.25 13.09 -6.01
N ILE A 14 14.00 12.87 -6.42
CA ILE A 14 13.67 12.39 -7.78
C ILE A 14 12.86 13.39 -8.62
N GLY A 15 12.35 14.47 -8.01
CA GLY A 15 11.48 15.43 -8.68
C GLY A 15 10.01 15.03 -8.71
N THR A 16 9.15 16.01 -8.98
CA THR A 16 7.69 15.85 -8.94
C THR A 16 7.15 14.86 -9.96
N ASP A 17 7.64 14.91 -11.20
CA ASP A 17 7.12 14.08 -12.30
C ASP A 17 7.43 12.59 -12.07
N ASP A 18 8.66 12.28 -11.68
CA ASP A 18 9.08 10.91 -11.36
C ASP A 18 8.38 10.39 -10.10
N LEU A 19 8.21 11.24 -9.08
CA LEU A 19 7.42 10.88 -7.89
C LEU A 19 5.97 10.56 -8.26
N SER A 20 5.33 11.40 -9.07
CA SER A 20 3.94 11.18 -9.50
C SER A 20 3.81 9.86 -10.26
N PHE A 21 4.77 9.55 -11.14
CA PHE A 21 4.81 8.29 -11.87
C PHE A 21 5.00 7.07 -10.95
N ILE A 22 5.94 7.12 -10.00
CA ILE A 22 6.17 6.01 -9.08
C ILE A 22 4.97 5.78 -8.17
N VAL A 23 4.35 6.85 -7.69
CA VAL A 23 3.13 6.78 -6.86
C VAL A 23 2.00 6.13 -7.65
N SER A 24 1.75 6.54 -8.89
CA SER A 24 0.68 5.97 -9.70
C SER A 24 0.90 4.48 -10.01
N VAL A 25 2.12 4.11 -10.43
CA VAL A 25 2.49 2.70 -10.68
C VAL A 25 2.31 1.86 -9.42
N TYR A 26 2.77 2.34 -8.27
CA TYR A 26 2.61 1.63 -7.01
C TYR A 26 1.14 1.42 -6.64
N LEU A 27 0.29 2.44 -6.80
CA LEU A 27 -1.13 2.35 -6.45
C LEU A 27 -1.88 1.35 -7.35
N ASP A 28 -1.56 1.33 -8.65
CA ASP A 28 -2.13 0.37 -9.61
C ASP A 28 -1.71 -1.07 -9.32
N GLU A 29 -0.42 -1.28 -9.01
CA GLU A 29 0.10 -2.59 -8.62
C GLU A 29 -0.48 -3.04 -7.27
N ALA A 30 -0.64 -2.12 -6.31
CA ALA A 30 -1.25 -2.40 -5.02
C ALA A 30 -2.71 -2.85 -5.17
N ARG A 31 -3.49 -2.19 -6.05
CA ARG A 31 -4.85 -2.60 -6.38
C ARG A 31 -4.89 -4.02 -6.94
N THR A 32 -4.07 -4.28 -7.96
CA THR A 32 -4.01 -5.59 -8.61
C THR A 32 -3.62 -6.69 -7.62
N THR A 33 -2.66 -6.41 -6.75
CA THR A 33 -2.22 -7.32 -5.70
C THR A 33 -3.36 -7.61 -4.71
N LEU A 34 -4.10 -6.59 -4.31
CA LEU A 34 -5.25 -6.76 -3.41
C LEU A 34 -6.37 -7.60 -4.02
N ASP A 35 -6.66 -7.41 -5.30
CA ASP A 35 -7.66 -8.21 -6.02
C ASP A 35 -7.26 -9.69 -6.07
N GLN A 36 -5.97 -9.98 -6.29
CA GLN A 36 -5.43 -11.35 -6.21
C GLN A 36 -5.55 -11.93 -4.80
N MET A 37 -5.23 -11.15 -3.77
CA MET A 37 -5.38 -11.55 -2.37
C MET A 37 -6.84 -11.87 -2.01
N ALA A 38 -7.79 -11.10 -2.53
CA ALA A 38 -9.22 -11.30 -2.34
C ALA A 38 -9.75 -12.58 -3.03
N GLN A 39 -9.15 -12.97 -4.15
CA GLN A 39 -9.48 -14.22 -4.86
C GLN A 39 -8.93 -15.47 -4.14
N GLY A 40 -8.05 -15.27 -3.17
CA GLY A 40 -7.43 -16.31 -2.37
C GLY A 40 -6.09 -16.75 -2.91
N LEU A 41 -5.08 -16.64 -2.06
CA LEU A 41 -3.69 -16.97 -2.35
C LEU A 41 -3.23 -18.14 -1.47
N SER A 42 -2.09 -18.73 -1.82
CA SER A 42 -1.38 -19.57 -0.83
C SER A 42 -0.87 -18.69 0.32
N ALA A 43 -0.59 -19.27 1.48
CA ALA A 43 -0.02 -18.51 2.60
C ALA A 43 1.34 -17.88 2.24
N GLU A 44 2.14 -18.55 1.40
CA GLU A 44 3.42 -18.03 0.90
C GLU A 44 3.20 -16.83 -0.03
N ASP A 45 2.30 -16.95 -0.99
CA ASP A 45 1.96 -15.86 -1.92
C ASP A 45 1.36 -14.66 -1.19
N TYR A 46 0.49 -14.91 -0.22
CA TYR A 46 -0.08 -13.86 0.62
C TYR A 46 1.00 -13.13 1.43
N ALA A 47 2.03 -13.84 1.94
CA ALA A 47 3.16 -13.21 2.63
C ALA A 47 3.98 -12.31 1.71
N ARG A 48 4.24 -12.78 0.49
CA ARG A 48 4.97 -12.00 -0.52
C ARG A 48 4.18 -10.76 -0.93
N ALA A 49 2.89 -10.90 -1.17
CA ALA A 49 1.99 -9.80 -1.49
C ALA A 49 1.94 -8.76 -0.36
N ALA A 50 1.75 -9.19 0.89
CA ALA A 50 1.75 -8.30 2.04
C ALA A 50 3.10 -7.60 2.26
N HIS A 51 4.22 -8.29 2.01
CA HIS A 51 5.55 -7.69 2.08
C HIS A 51 5.76 -6.61 1.00
N PHE A 52 5.36 -6.89 -0.25
CA PHE A 52 5.41 -5.93 -1.36
C PHE A 52 4.63 -4.66 -1.01
N LEU A 53 3.36 -4.81 -0.61
CA LEU A 53 2.48 -3.70 -0.20
C LEU A 53 3.11 -2.88 0.93
N ARG A 54 3.68 -3.55 1.94
CA ARG A 54 4.33 -2.87 3.05
C ARG A 54 5.56 -2.08 2.62
N SER A 55 6.47 -2.73 1.89
CA SER A 55 7.77 -2.15 1.54
C SER A 55 7.61 -0.98 0.57
N GLY A 56 6.76 -1.12 -0.45
CA GLY A 56 6.50 -0.05 -1.41
C GLY A 56 5.84 1.16 -0.74
N ALA A 57 4.83 0.94 0.10
CA ALA A 57 4.19 2.00 0.87
C ALA A 57 5.17 2.78 1.75
N LEU A 58 6.10 2.09 2.45
CA LEU A 58 7.10 2.75 3.29
C LEU A 58 8.08 3.60 2.49
N ASN A 59 8.51 3.11 1.32
CA ASN A 59 9.47 3.85 0.49
C ASN A 59 8.91 5.20 0.03
N ILE A 60 7.61 5.24 -0.27
CA ILE A 60 6.89 6.42 -0.76
C ILE A 60 6.42 7.33 0.39
N GLY A 61 6.07 6.75 1.55
CA GLY A 61 5.46 7.47 2.66
C GLY A 61 3.96 7.22 2.83
N LEU A 62 3.39 6.17 2.22
CA LEU A 62 1.98 5.80 2.38
C LEU A 62 1.74 5.00 3.68
N SER A 63 2.01 5.65 4.82
CA SER A 63 2.09 5.03 6.14
C SER A 63 0.85 4.23 6.56
N GLY A 64 -0.35 4.63 6.12
CA GLY A 64 -1.60 3.89 6.38
C GLY A 64 -1.62 2.51 5.74
N ILE A 65 -1.21 2.44 4.46
CA ILE A 65 -1.08 1.18 3.72
C ILE A 65 0.00 0.31 4.37
N ALA A 66 1.16 0.90 4.71
CA ALA A 66 2.26 0.19 5.34
C ALA A 66 1.88 -0.47 6.68
N VAL A 67 1.10 0.23 7.51
CA VAL A 67 0.65 -0.27 8.83
C VAL A 67 -0.28 -1.47 8.67
N LEU A 68 -1.28 -1.39 7.81
CA LEU A 68 -2.21 -2.51 7.59
C LEU A 68 -1.52 -3.69 6.89
N ALA A 69 -0.66 -3.45 5.91
CA ALA A 69 0.12 -4.51 5.28
C ALA A 69 1.05 -5.22 6.29
N ALA A 70 1.59 -4.49 7.27
CA ALA A 70 2.36 -5.11 8.36
C ALA A 70 1.51 -6.03 9.25
N GLN A 71 0.25 -5.67 9.52
CA GLN A 71 -0.67 -6.54 10.26
C GLN A 71 -0.93 -7.85 9.50
N MET A 72 -1.12 -7.76 8.18
CA MET A 72 -1.32 -8.93 7.33
C MET A 72 -0.12 -9.88 7.35
N VAL A 73 1.12 -9.37 7.37
CA VAL A 73 2.32 -10.20 7.57
C VAL A 73 2.31 -10.89 8.93
N SER A 74 1.91 -10.19 9.99
CA SER A 74 1.80 -10.76 11.34
C SER A 74 0.73 -11.84 11.44
N GLU A 75 -0.40 -11.72 10.74
CA GLU A 75 -1.46 -12.74 10.69
C GLU A 75 -0.92 -14.08 10.17
N ILE A 76 -0.06 -14.07 9.16
CA ILE A 76 0.57 -15.29 8.62
C ILE A 76 1.52 -15.90 9.65
N ALA A 77 2.38 -15.08 10.25
CA ALA A 77 3.34 -15.54 11.25
C ALA A 77 2.65 -16.16 12.48
N ALA A 78 1.46 -15.65 12.84
CA ALA A 78 0.62 -16.16 13.90
C ALA A 78 -0.30 -17.33 13.48
N ASN A 79 -0.23 -17.77 12.22
CA ASN A 79 -1.09 -18.81 11.63
C ASN A 79 -2.60 -18.49 11.73
N LEU A 80 -2.94 -17.20 11.62
CA LEU A 80 -4.30 -16.66 11.61
C LEU A 80 -4.83 -16.38 10.19
N TYR A 81 -4.05 -16.74 9.17
CA TYR A 81 -4.42 -16.58 7.77
C TYR A 81 -5.66 -17.40 7.41
N ILE A 82 -6.63 -16.75 6.76
CA ILE A 82 -7.78 -17.39 6.11
C ILE A 82 -7.73 -17.09 4.60
N ALA A 83 -8.15 -18.06 3.78
CA ALA A 83 -8.05 -17.98 2.33
C ALA A 83 -8.76 -16.77 1.69
N GLN A 84 -9.66 -16.08 2.40
CA GLN A 84 -10.23 -14.79 2.01
C GLN A 84 -10.16 -13.80 3.18
N PRO A 85 -9.07 -13.04 3.31
CA PRO A 85 -8.81 -12.24 4.50
C PRO A 85 -9.54 -10.91 4.47
N ILE A 86 -10.31 -10.63 5.53
CA ILE A 86 -10.96 -9.34 5.80
C ILE A 86 -9.95 -8.18 5.73
N SER A 87 -8.69 -8.45 6.08
CA SER A 87 -7.60 -7.47 6.06
C SER A 87 -7.25 -6.98 4.65
N ALA A 88 -7.43 -7.79 3.60
CA ALA A 88 -7.25 -7.35 2.21
C ALA A 88 -8.35 -6.37 1.78
N VAL A 89 -9.61 -6.64 2.15
CA VAL A 89 -10.73 -5.73 1.88
C VAL A 89 -10.51 -4.38 2.57
N ARG A 90 -10.15 -4.39 3.86
CA ARG A 90 -9.84 -3.17 4.62
C ARG A 90 -8.66 -2.39 4.03
N LEU A 91 -7.64 -3.08 3.55
CA LEU A 91 -6.52 -2.42 2.89
C LEU A 91 -6.95 -1.78 1.56
N GLY A 92 -7.90 -2.37 0.84
CA GLY A 92 -8.53 -1.77 -0.34
C GLY A 92 -9.23 -0.44 -0.01
N GLU A 93 -9.99 -0.38 1.09
CA GLU A 93 -10.64 0.85 1.56
C GLU A 93 -9.60 1.93 1.93
N VAL A 94 -8.51 1.52 2.58
CA VAL A 94 -7.39 2.43 2.91
C VAL A 94 -6.67 2.91 1.65
N LEU A 95 -6.52 2.07 0.64
CA LEU A 95 -5.98 2.45 -0.66
C LEU A 95 -6.85 3.52 -1.33
N ASP A 96 -8.17 3.34 -1.34
CA ASP A 96 -9.13 4.33 -1.88
C ASP A 96 -9.02 5.67 -1.13
N GLN A 97 -8.94 5.63 0.19
CA GLN A 97 -8.81 6.83 1.01
C GLN A 97 -7.46 7.52 0.80
N THR A 98 -6.36 6.76 0.67
CA THR A 98 -5.04 7.31 0.35
C THR A 98 -5.02 7.99 -1.02
N MET A 99 -5.66 7.41 -2.04
CA MET A 99 -5.78 8.03 -3.36
C MET A 99 -6.52 9.37 -3.29
N ALA A 100 -7.67 9.41 -2.60
CA ALA A 100 -8.43 10.64 -2.40
C ALA A 100 -7.64 11.72 -1.64
N GLU A 101 -6.86 11.33 -0.62
CA GLU A 101 -5.98 12.23 0.11
C GLU A 101 -4.86 12.81 -0.79
N LEU A 102 -4.24 11.98 -1.64
CA LEU A 102 -3.19 12.43 -2.57
C LEU A 102 -3.73 13.42 -3.62
N GLU A 103 -4.90 13.14 -4.19
CA GLU A 103 -5.57 14.05 -5.12
C GLU A 103 -5.87 15.40 -4.46
N ALA A 104 -6.39 15.39 -3.23
CA ALA A 104 -6.67 16.61 -2.49
C ALA A 104 -5.39 17.43 -2.18
N ILE A 105 -4.25 16.77 -1.97
CA ILE A 105 -2.96 17.44 -1.77
C ILE A 105 -2.49 18.10 -3.08
N SER A 106 -2.54 17.37 -4.19
CA SER A 106 -2.14 17.89 -5.50
C SER A 106 -3.04 19.02 -6.00
N ALA A 107 -4.32 19.06 -5.59
CA ALA A 107 -5.25 20.13 -5.98
C ALA A 107 -5.02 21.45 -5.23
N VAL A 108 -4.26 21.43 -4.13
CA VAL A 108 -3.99 22.59 -3.27
C VAL A 108 -2.55 23.12 -3.42
N ALA A 109 -1.67 22.34 -4.05
CA ALA A 109 -0.28 22.69 -4.37
C ALA A 109 -0.16 23.38 -5.72
#